data_AF-A0A482VHA0-F1
#
_entry.id   AF-A0A482VHA0-F1
#
_cell.length_a   1.000
_cell.length_b   1.000
_cell.length_c   1.000
_cell.angle_alpha   90.00
_cell.angle_beta   90.00
_cell.angle_gamma   90.00
#
_symmetry.space_group_name_H-M   'P 1'
#
loop_
_entity.id
_entity.type
_entity.pdbx_description
1 polymer ?
#
loop_
_entity_poly.entity_id
_entity_poly.type
_entity_poly.pdbx_seq_one_letter_code
_entity_poly.pdbx_strand_id
1 'polypeptide(L)'
;MKQRTLHLTPEQVAEIHAQHYGCPSFPNMVVSMSMGPLLVLSLAGMNAIEKWKSMVGPYKTLQAEWFLPLNVRTRFGIHVDIPDALHASENVKDANRENRYFYPISTLEPIICDQLKVEDYCNLYINPTLLNGLVELCRKKPVDPIVFLAEWLLVNNPFQPTAPYRYATAPT
;
A
#
# COMPACT_ATOMS: atom_id res chain seq x y z
N MET A 1 10.24 -13.31 4.48
CA MET A 1 10.16 -12.72 3.12
C MET A 1 8.80 -13.09 2.54
N LYS A 2 8.06 -12.12 1.98
CA LYS A 2 6.82 -12.37 1.22
C LYS A 2 7.04 -11.99 -0.23
N GLN A 3 6.37 -12.69 -1.14
CA GLN A 3 6.41 -12.38 -2.58
C GLN A 3 5.02 -12.54 -3.19
N ARG A 4 4.70 -11.72 -4.19
CA ARG A 4 3.52 -11.87 -5.04
C ARG A 4 3.81 -11.36 -6.45
N THR A 5 3.25 -12.03 -7.44
CA THR A 5 3.23 -11.55 -8.83
C THR A 5 1.88 -10.90 -9.11
N LEU A 6 1.88 -9.72 -9.70
CA LEU A 6 0.67 -8.95 -10.00
C LEU A 6 0.89 -8.07 -11.21
N HIS A 7 -0.18 -7.64 -11.88
CA HIS A 7 -0.12 -6.64 -12.94
C HIS A 7 -0.85 -5.39 -12.45
N LEU A 8 -0.16 -4.25 -12.41
CA LEU A 8 -0.76 -2.99 -11.98
C LEU A 8 -1.43 -2.26 -13.12
N THR A 9 -2.56 -1.60 -12.84
CA THR A 9 -3.12 -0.61 -13.76
C THR A 9 -2.34 0.71 -13.67
N PRO A 10 -2.39 1.57 -14.70
CA PRO A 10 -1.78 2.90 -14.65
C PRO A 10 -2.22 3.72 -13.43
N GLU A 11 -3.48 3.63 -13.04
CA GLU A 11 -4.05 4.34 -11.87
C GLU A 11 -3.42 3.84 -10.57
N GLN A 12 -3.22 2.53 -10.43
CA GLN A 12 -2.58 1.95 -9.25
C GLN A 12 -1.11 2.38 -9.16
N VAL A 13 -0.37 2.38 -10.28
CA VAL A 13 1.02 2.87 -10.29
C VAL A 13 1.07 4.35 -9.91
N ALA A 14 0.17 5.16 -10.47
CA ALA A 14 0.10 6.59 -10.16
C ALA A 14 -0.23 6.85 -8.68
N GLU A 15 -1.10 6.04 -8.08
CA GLU A 15 -1.45 6.09 -6.66
C GLU A 15 -0.25 5.73 -5.76
N ILE A 16 0.44 4.63 -6.06
CA ILE A 16 1.61 4.17 -5.29
C ILE A 16 2.73 5.23 -5.30
N HIS A 17 2.94 5.88 -6.45
CA HIS A 17 4.02 6.84 -6.66
C HIS A 17 3.56 8.30 -6.66
N ALA A 18 2.43 8.62 -6.03
CA ALA A 18 1.84 9.96 -6.05
C ALA A 18 2.80 11.08 -5.60
N GLN A 19 3.81 10.79 -4.77
CA GLN A 19 4.82 11.81 -4.40
C GLN A 19 5.68 12.31 -5.57
N HIS A 20 5.75 11.57 -6.67
CA HIS A 20 6.49 11.96 -7.87
C HIS A 20 5.60 12.68 -8.89
N TYR A 21 4.33 12.94 -8.55
CA TYR A 21 3.45 13.71 -9.42
C TYR A 21 4.04 15.09 -9.73
N GLY A 22 4.06 15.46 -11.01
CA GLY A 22 4.69 16.69 -11.49
C GLY A 22 6.16 16.55 -11.88
N CYS A 23 6.82 15.43 -11.57
CA CYS A 23 8.15 15.14 -12.11
C CYS A 23 8.06 14.76 -13.61
N PRO A 24 8.98 15.22 -14.47
CA PRO A 24 8.96 14.91 -15.90
C PRO A 24 9.00 13.40 -16.25
N SER A 25 9.60 12.58 -15.38
CA SER A 25 9.69 11.13 -15.55
C SER A 25 8.43 10.37 -15.14
N PHE A 26 7.50 11.01 -14.42
CA PHE A 26 6.34 10.35 -13.83
C PHE A 26 5.43 9.65 -14.85
N PRO A 27 5.06 10.26 -15.99
CA PRO A 27 4.22 9.59 -16.99
C PRO A 27 4.87 8.32 -17.56
N ASN A 28 6.18 8.37 -17.84
CA ASN A 28 6.91 7.23 -18.39
C ASN A 28 6.99 6.07 -17.40
N MET A 29 7.20 6.36 -16.11
CA MET A 29 7.21 5.36 -15.04
C MET A 29 5.83 4.68 -14.92
N VAL A 30 4.74 5.47 -14.96
CA VAL A 30 3.37 4.94 -14.93
C VAL A 30 3.11 3.96 -16.08
N VAL A 31 3.52 4.33 -17.29
CA VAL A 31 3.40 3.46 -18.46
C VAL A 31 4.26 2.21 -18.29
N SER A 32 5.56 2.36 -17.99
CA SER A 32 6.51 1.24 -17.89
C SER A 32 6.06 0.18 -16.87
N MET A 33 5.68 0.59 -15.67
CA MET A 33 5.30 -0.34 -14.60
C MET A 33 3.91 -0.97 -14.80
N SER A 34 3.06 -0.41 -15.66
CA SER A 34 1.74 -0.96 -15.99
C SER A 34 1.72 -1.79 -17.27
N MET A 35 2.83 -1.87 -18.02
CA MET A 35 2.90 -2.64 -19.26
C MET A 35 2.89 -4.16 -19.05
N GLY A 36 3.26 -4.66 -17.88
CA GLY A 36 3.37 -6.10 -17.64
C GLY A 36 3.33 -6.53 -16.18
N PRO A 37 3.43 -7.84 -15.91
CA PRO A 37 3.44 -8.37 -14.57
C PRO A 37 4.71 -7.99 -13.81
N LEU A 38 4.54 -7.61 -12.55
CA LEU A 38 5.58 -7.24 -11.60
C LEU A 38 5.71 -8.32 -10.53
N LEU A 39 6.95 -8.56 -10.08
CA LEU A 39 7.24 -9.33 -8.87
C LEU A 39 7.44 -8.36 -7.71
N VAL A 40 6.52 -8.37 -6.75
CA VAL A 40 6.63 -7.54 -5.54
C VAL A 40 7.20 -8.35 -4.41
N LEU A 41 8.29 -7.87 -3.81
CA LEU A 41 9.00 -8.51 -2.71
C LEU A 41 8.89 -7.68 -1.43
N SER A 42 8.53 -8.32 -0.33
CA SER A 42 8.64 -7.78 1.03
C SER A 42 9.83 -8.42 1.73
N LEU A 43 10.91 -7.65 1.82
CA LEU A 43 12.19 -8.06 2.40
C LEU A 43 12.30 -7.60 3.84
N ALA A 44 12.88 -8.44 4.70
CA ALA A 44 13.09 -8.14 6.11
C ALA A 44 14.54 -8.39 6.49
N GLY A 45 15.08 -7.56 7.36
CA GLY A 45 16.44 -7.66 7.88
C GLY A 45 16.99 -6.33 8.36
N MET A 46 18.08 -6.37 9.13
CA MET A 46 18.77 -5.15 9.57
C MET A 46 19.26 -4.36 8.36
N ASN A 47 18.90 -3.07 8.30
CA ASN A 47 19.20 -2.15 7.20
C ASN A 47 18.74 -2.68 5.83
N ALA A 48 17.58 -3.34 5.77
CA ALA A 48 17.07 -3.97 4.54
C ALA A 48 16.96 -2.99 3.37
N ILE A 49 16.53 -1.75 3.62
CA ILE A 49 16.37 -0.71 2.59
C ILE A 49 17.74 -0.38 1.96
N GLU A 50 18.72 0.01 2.77
CA GLU A 50 20.08 0.33 2.33
C GLU A 50 20.74 -0.87 1.61
N LYS A 51 20.58 -2.08 2.15
CA LYS A 51 21.12 -3.30 1.54
C LYS A 51 20.49 -3.58 0.18
N TRP A 52 19.17 -3.44 0.06
CA TRP A 52 18.46 -3.63 -1.21
C TRP A 52 18.86 -2.56 -2.23
N LYS A 53 18.89 -1.27 -1.84
CA LYS A 53 19.35 -0.18 -2.71
C LYS A 53 20.79 -0.41 -3.21
N SER A 54 21.69 -0.84 -2.31
CA SER A 54 23.08 -1.15 -2.66
C SER A 54 23.19 -2.34 -3.63
N MET A 55 22.37 -3.37 -3.43
CA MET A 55 22.37 -4.56 -4.29
C MET A 55 21.75 -4.28 -5.67
N VAL A 56 20.68 -3.49 -5.73
CA VAL A 56 20.08 -3.01 -6.99
C VAL A 56 21.08 -2.13 -7.75
N GLY A 57 21.81 -1.28 -7.03
CA GLY A 57 22.78 -0.34 -7.60
C GLY A 57 22.11 0.97 -8.06
N PRO A 58 22.88 2.03 -8.30
CA PRO A 58 22.34 3.32 -8.72
C PRO A 58 21.64 3.21 -10.08
N TYR A 59 20.72 4.15 -10.37
CA TYR A 59 20.28 4.36 -11.75
C TYR A 59 21.52 4.79 -12.55
N LYS A 60 21.84 4.09 -13.64
CA LYS A 60 23.14 4.19 -14.31
C LYS A 60 23.52 5.63 -14.64
N THR A 61 24.58 6.10 -14.01
CA THR A 61 25.57 7.01 -14.61
C THR A 61 26.67 6.15 -15.25
N LEU A 62 27.25 6.59 -16.36
CA LEU A 62 28.38 5.89 -17.05
C LEU A 62 29.52 5.46 -16.10
N GLN A 63 29.69 6.17 -14.97
CA GLN A 63 30.67 5.82 -13.94
C GLN A 63 30.30 4.56 -13.13
N ALA A 64 29.02 4.29 -12.89
CA ALA A 64 28.60 3.18 -12.01
C ALA A 64 28.96 1.80 -12.57
N GLU A 65 29.03 1.63 -13.89
CA GLU A 65 29.43 0.38 -14.54
C GLU A 65 30.89 0.01 -14.27
N TRP A 66 31.76 1.02 -14.15
CA TRP A 66 33.20 0.82 -13.94
C TRP A 66 33.54 0.52 -12.48
N PHE A 67 32.77 1.07 -11.53
CA PHE A 67 33.06 0.95 -10.10
C PHE A 67 32.23 -0.13 -9.37
N LEU A 68 31.11 -0.60 -9.96
CA LEU A 68 30.20 -1.56 -9.30
C LEU A 68 29.74 -2.70 -10.25
N PRO A 69 30.67 -3.60 -10.67
CA PRO A 69 30.37 -4.65 -11.66
C PRO A 69 29.42 -5.75 -11.16
N LEU A 70 29.13 -5.80 -9.85
CA LEU A 70 28.39 -6.90 -9.21
C LEU A 70 26.95 -6.55 -8.80
N ASN A 71 26.49 -5.32 -9.02
CA ASN A 71 25.09 -4.98 -8.72
C ASN A 71 24.13 -5.61 -9.74
N VAL A 72 22.87 -5.78 -9.36
CA VAL A 72 21.86 -6.51 -10.16
C VAL A 72 21.64 -5.80 -11.52
N ARG A 73 21.59 -4.46 -11.55
CA ARG A 73 21.40 -3.70 -12.79
C ARG A 73 22.54 -3.91 -13.80
N THR A 74 23.79 -3.95 -13.35
CA THR A 74 24.95 -4.21 -14.20
C THR A 74 24.97 -5.65 -14.67
N ARG A 75 24.72 -6.62 -13.78
CA ARG A 75 24.82 -8.06 -14.07
C ARG A 75 23.75 -8.55 -15.06
N PHE A 76 22.52 -8.04 -14.96
CA PHE A 76 21.40 -8.51 -15.79
C PHE A 76 21.14 -7.64 -17.02
N GLY A 77 22.00 -6.66 -17.31
CA GLY A 77 21.91 -5.88 -18.55
C GLY A 77 20.56 -5.18 -18.73
N ILE A 78 19.91 -4.75 -17.64
CA ILE A 78 18.64 -4.02 -17.69
C ILE A 78 18.87 -2.78 -18.58
N HIS A 79 18.25 -2.80 -19.77
CA HIS A 79 18.52 -1.86 -20.85
C HIS A 79 18.12 -0.42 -20.49
N VAL A 80 18.81 0.54 -21.11
CA VAL A 80 18.54 1.99 -20.97
C VAL A 80 17.10 2.35 -21.35
N ASP A 81 16.51 1.60 -22.28
CA ASP A 81 15.17 1.85 -22.81
C ASP A 81 14.05 1.25 -21.95
N ILE A 82 14.39 0.51 -20.89
CA ILE A 82 13.45 -0.02 -19.90
C ILE A 82 13.82 0.61 -18.54
N PRO A 83 13.53 1.91 -18.35
CA PRO A 83 13.52 2.45 -17.01
C PRO A 83 12.58 1.56 -16.17
N ASP A 84 13.04 1.16 -14.99
CA ASP A 84 12.19 0.60 -13.91
C ASP A 84 12.04 -0.92 -13.81
N ALA A 85 12.93 -1.73 -14.39
CA ALA A 85 12.88 -3.19 -14.13
C ALA A 85 13.12 -3.59 -12.66
N LEU A 86 13.66 -2.69 -11.83
CA LEU A 86 13.86 -2.88 -10.38
C LEU A 86 13.56 -1.59 -9.62
N HIS A 87 12.71 -1.71 -8.59
CA HIS A 87 12.34 -0.65 -7.65
C HIS A 87 12.89 -0.95 -6.25
N ALA A 88 13.19 0.12 -5.50
CA ALA A 88 13.54 0.07 -4.09
C ALA A 88 12.88 1.25 -3.37
N SER A 89 12.25 1.01 -2.23
CA SER A 89 11.71 2.09 -1.40
C SER A 89 12.84 3.02 -0.94
N GLU A 90 12.60 4.33 -0.96
CA GLU A 90 13.65 5.32 -0.70
C GLU A 90 14.07 5.35 0.78
N ASN A 91 13.08 5.22 1.67
CA ASN A 91 13.23 5.29 3.13
C ASN A 91 12.15 4.45 3.85
N VAL A 92 12.21 4.37 5.17
CA VAL A 92 11.28 3.56 6.01
C VAL A 92 9.82 3.98 5.84
N LYS A 93 9.55 5.27 5.68
CA LYS A 93 8.18 5.78 5.50
C LYS A 93 7.59 5.29 4.18
N ASP A 94 8.37 5.38 3.10
CA ASP A 94 7.97 4.88 1.78
C ASP A 94 7.81 3.36 1.78
N ALA A 95 8.76 2.63 2.40
CA ALA A 95 8.70 1.17 2.52
C ALA A 95 7.43 0.70 3.25
N ASN A 96 7.05 1.38 4.33
CA ASN A 96 5.82 1.06 5.07
C ASN A 96 4.56 1.34 4.25
N ARG A 97 4.50 2.49 3.56
CA ARG A 97 3.36 2.84 2.70
C ARG A 97 3.21 1.84 1.55
N GLU A 98 4.29 1.59 0.82
CA GLU A 98 4.32 0.66 -0.32
C GLU A 98 3.98 -0.76 0.13
N ASN A 99 4.59 -1.25 1.21
CA ASN A 99 4.30 -2.59 1.71
C ASN A 99 2.84 -2.70 2.19
N ARG A 100 2.26 -1.68 2.82
CA ARG A 100 0.85 -1.70 3.23
C ARG A 100 -0.10 -1.76 2.02
N TYR A 101 0.27 -1.12 0.91
CA TYR A 101 -0.48 -1.20 -0.34
C TYR A 101 -0.50 -2.64 -0.89
N PHE A 102 0.66 -3.29 -0.97
CA PHE A 102 0.78 -4.63 -1.55
C PHE A 102 0.43 -5.78 -0.58
N TYR A 103 0.51 -5.54 0.73
CA TYR A 103 0.30 -6.55 1.76
C TYR A 103 -0.51 -5.99 2.94
N PRO A 104 -1.79 -5.58 2.73
CA PRO A 104 -2.58 -4.83 3.71
C PRO A 104 -2.87 -5.60 5.01
N ILE A 105 -2.85 -6.93 4.98
CA ILE A 105 -3.09 -7.82 6.13
C ILE A 105 -1.79 -8.12 6.89
N SER A 106 -0.62 -7.68 6.39
CA SER A 106 0.66 -7.95 7.05
C SER A 106 0.95 -6.93 8.14
N THR A 107 1.05 -7.39 9.38
CA THR A 107 1.61 -6.62 10.48
C THR A 107 3.13 -6.51 10.32
N LEU A 108 3.59 -5.33 9.89
CA LEU A 108 5.01 -4.96 9.84
C LEU A 108 5.47 -4.60 11.25
N GLU A 109 5.61 -5.61 12.12
CA GLU A 109 6.01 -5.43 13.53
C GLU A 109 5.03 -4.53 14.33
N PRO A 110 5.15 -4.44 15.67
CA PRO A 110 4.36 -3.47 16.42
C PRO A 110 4.80 -2.08 15.97
N ILE A 111 3.90 -1.34 15.33
CA ILE A 111 4.07 0.10 15.14
C ILE A 111 4.37 0.66 16.53
N ILE A 112 5.53 1.31 16.72
CA ILE A 112 5.73 2.20 17.86
C ILE A 112 4.72 3.33 17.62
N CYS A 113 3.49 3.09 18.05
CA CYS A 113 2.39 3.99 17.87
C CYS A 113 2.60 5.04 18.94
N ASP A 114 3.04 6.21 18.49
CA ASP A 114 2.93 7.44 19.27
C ASP A 114 1.49 7.50 19.81
N GLN A 115 1.32 7.48 21.13
CA GLN A 115 0.00 7.35 21.75
C GLN A 115 -0.97 8.43 21.26
N LEU A 116 -0.44 9.62 20.96
CA LEU A 116 -1.19 10.74 20.36
C LEU A 116 -1.84 10.36 19.03
N LYS A 117 -1.15 9.58 18.18
CA LYS A 117 -1.68 9.16 16.88
C LYS A 117 -2.79 8.12 17.02
N VAL A 118 -2.78 7.31 18.09
CA VAL A 118 -3.84 6.34 18.36
C VAL A 118 -5.10 7.07 18.82
N GLU A 119 -4.95 8.02 19.74
CA GLU A 119 -6.06 8.83 20.23
C GLU A 119 -6.73 9.62 19.11
N ASP A 120 -5.94 10.31 18.28
CA ASP A 120 -6.45 11.03 17.10
C ASP A 120 -7.17 10.09 16.14
N TYR A 121 -6.61 8.92 15.85
CA TYR A 121 -7.23 7.95 14.97
C TYR A 121 -8.57 7.44 15.52
N CYS A 122 -8.62 7.11 16.81
CA CYS A 122 -9.84 6.69 17.48
C CYS A 122 -10.89 7.80 17.44
N ASN A 123 -10.52 9.04 17.77
CA ASN A 123 -11.43 10.18 17.79
C ASN A 123 -11.97 10.55 16.41
N LEU A 124 -11.13 10.48 15.38
CA LEU A 124 -11.52 10.86 14.01
C LEU A 124 -12.30 9.76 13.28
N TYR A 125 -11.92 8.50 13.45
CA TYR A 125 -12.40 7.42 12.57
C TYR A 125 -13.22 6.34 13.28
N ILE A 126 -13.01 6.09 14.57
CA ILE A 126 -13.68 4.99 15.31
C ILE A 126 -14.85 5.52 16.15
N ASN A 127 -14.57 6.47 17.05
CA ASN A 127 -15.48 6.93 18.09
C ASN A 127 -16.80 7.47 17.54
N PRO A 128 -16.85 8.29 16.47
CA PRO A 128 -18.12 8.83 15.98
C PRO A 128 -19.13 7.73 15.60
N THR A 129 -18.69 6.69 14.92
CA THR A 129 -19.56 5.59 14.47
C THR A 129 -19.81 4.59 15.59
N LEU A 130 -18.75 4.21 16.32
CA LEU A 130 -18.86 3.21 17.39
C LEU A 130 -19.74 3.69 18.54
N LEU A 131 -19.61 4.96 18.95
CA LEU A 131 -20.42 5.53 20.02
C LEU A 131 -21.91 5.51 19.65
N ASN A 132 -22.25 5.89 18.42
CA ASN A 132 -23.62 5.83 17.93
C ASN A 132 -24.18 4.40 17.94
N GLY A 133 -23.37 3.42 17.51
CA GLY A 133 -23.76 2.01 17.56
C GLY A 133 -23.99 1.51 18.98
N LEU A 134 -23.12 1.89 19.92
CA LEU A 134 -23.26 1.55 21.34
C LEU A 134 -24.48 2.23 21.99
N VAL A 135 -24.79 3.47 21.62
CA VAL A 135 -26.01 4.15 22.06
C VAL A 135 -27.25 3.41 21.56
N GLU A 136 -27.29 2.99 20.29
CA GLU A 136 -28.38 2.20 19.72
C GLU A 136 -28.51 0.82 20.37
N LEU A 137 -27.39 0.19 20.69
CA LEU A 137 -27.33 -1.09 21.42
C LEU A 137 -28.00 -0.96 22.80
N CYS A 138 -27.60 0.05 23.58
CA CYS A 138 -28.15 0.32 24.91
C CYS A 138 -29.64 0.68 24.87
N ARG A 139 -30.08 1.33 23.79
CA ARG A 139 -31.49 1.71 23.57
C ARG A 139 -32.36 0.49 23.26
N LYS A 140 -31.92 -0.38 22.33
CA LYS A 140 -32.73 -1.52 21.86
C LYS A 140 -32.64 -2.76 22.75
N LYS A 141 -31.52 -2.94 23.46
CA LYS A 141 -31.25 -4.11 24.32
C LYS A 141 -31.58 -5.45 23.62
N PRO A 142 -30.98 -5.71 22.45
CA PRO A 142 -31.25 -6.93 21.69
C PRO A 142 -30.78 -8.18 22.46
N VAL A 143 -31.36 -9.33 22.10
CA VAL A 143 -31.01 -10.65 22.69
C VAL A 143 -29.54 -11.00 22.42
N ASP A 144 -29.03 -10.66 21.23
CA ASP A 144 -27.62 -10.78 20.89
C ASP A 144 -27.01 -9.39 20.64
N PRO A 145 -26.35 -8.81 21.66
CA PRO A 145 -25.72 -7.50 21.55
C PRO A 145 -24.58 -7.42 20.53
N ILE A 146 -23.84 -8.51 20.33
CA ILE A 146 -22.64 -8.52 19.49
C ILE A 146 -23.05 -8.54 18.02
N VAL A 147 -23.96 -9.45 17.66
CA VAL A 147 -24.47 -9.55 16.29
C VAL A 147 -25.18 -8.26 15.88
N PHE A 148 -26.04 -7.72 16.77
CA PHE A 148 -26.71 -6.46 16.50
C PHE A 148 -25.73 -5.32 16.23
N LEU A 149 -24.69 -5.17 17.07
CA LEU A 149 -23.71 -4.09 16.90
C LEU A 149 -22.91 -4.28 15.60
N ALA A 150 -22.52 -5.52 15.28
CA ALA A 150 -21.80 -5.81 14.03
C ALA A 150 -22.63 -5.45 12.79
N GLU A 151 -23.88 -5.88 12.73
CA GLU A 151 -24.80 -5.52 11.64
C GLU A 151 -25.03 -4.01 11.57
N TRP A 152 -25.22 -3.36 12.72
CA TRP A 152 -25.40 -1.91 12.79
C TRP A 152 -24.18 -1.18 12.22
N LEU A 153 -22.97 -1.59 12.59
CA LEU A 153 -21.72 -0.99 12.10
C LEU A 153 -21.53 -1.19 10.59
N LEU A 154 -21.90 -2.36 10.06
CA LEU A 154 -21.84 -2.62 8.62
C LEU A 154 -22.78 -1.69 7.83
N VAL A 155 -23.99 -1.45 8.34
CA VAL A 155 -24.98 -0.57 7.70
C VAL A 155 -24.61 0.91 7.83
N ASN A 156 -23.98 1.31 8.93
CA ASN A 156 -23.66 2.70 9.25
C ASN A 156 -22.18 3.04 9.05
N ASN A 157 -21.48 2.30 8.18
CA ASN A 157 -20.08 2.58 7.87
C ASN A 157 -19.96 3.81 6.96
N PRO A 158 -19.42 4.96 7.42
CA PRO A 158 -19.31 6.18 6.62
C PRO A 158 -18.30 6.07 5.45
N PHE A 159 -17.46 5.03 5.45
CA PHE A 159 -16.45 4.80 4.42
C PHE A 159 -16.87 3.76 3.38
N GLN A 160 -18.08 3.19 3.50
CA GLN A 160 -18.62 2.28 2.52
C GLN A 160 -19.75 2.98 1.74
N PRO A 161 -19.67 3.05 0.39
CA PRO A 161 -20.74 3.66 -0.39
C PRO A 161 -22.04 2.88 -0.20
N THR A 162 -23.11 3.58 0.18
CA THR A 162 -24.46 3.02 0.21
C THR A 162 -24.96 2.94 -1.23
N ALA A 163 -25.06 1.72 -1.77
CA ALA A 163 -25.73 1.53 -3.04
C ALA A 163 -27.18 2.03 -2.91
N PRO A 164 -27.65 2.98 -3.74
CA PRO A 164 -29.07 3.31 -3.76
C PRO A 164 -29.83 2.02 -4.10
N TYR A 165 -30.86 1.72 -3.32
CA TYR A 165 -31.68 0.49 -3.31
C TYR A 165 -32.35 0.11 -4.66
N ARG A 166 -31.98 0.72 -5.79
CA ARG A 166 -32.66 0.60 -7.08
C ARG A 166 -32.04 -0.34 -8.11
N TYR A 167 -30.93 -1.03 -7.83
CA TYR A 167 -30.34 -1.95 -8.83
C TYR A 167 -30.03 -3.37 -8.33
N ALA A 168 -30.39 -3.72 -7.10
CA ALA A 168 -30.18 -5.08 -6.59
C ALA A 168 -31.45 -5.94 -6.68
N THR A 169 -32.05 -6.05 -7.87
CA THR A 169 -32.89 -7.22 -8.24
C THR A 169 -32.85 -7.42 -9.76
N ALA A 170 -31.76 -8.01 -10.25
CA ALA A 170 -31.81 -8.86 -11.42
C ALA A 170 -30.71 -9.92 -11.27
N PRO A 171 -31.06 -11.20 -11.09
CA PRO A 171 -30.07 -12.28 -11.14
C PRO A 171 -29.63 -12.48 -12.59
N THR A 172 -28.33 -12.44 -12.83
CA THR A 172 -27.69 -13.12 -13.98
C THR A 172 -26.93 -14.32 -13.45
#